data_AF-A0A934DI66-F1
#
_entry.id   AF-A0A934DI66-F1
#
_cell.length_a   1.000
_cell.length_b   1.000
_cell.length_c   1.000
_cell.angle_alpha   90.00
_cell.angle_beta   90.00
_cell.angle_gamma   90.00
#
_symmetry.space_group_name_H-M   'P 1'
#
loop_
_entity.id
_entity.type
_entity.pdbx_description
1 polymer ?
#
loop_
_entity_poly.entity_id
_entity_poly.type
_entity_poly.pdbx_seq_one_letter_code
_entity_poly.pdbx_strand_id
1 'polypeptide(L)' 'MQSLLNNQVKQTKWPITFSIGAATYIPPQSVDELVQKTDELMYAVKREGKNRLLHMEFGRDANG' A
#
# COMPACT_ATOMS: atom_id res chain seq x y z
N MET A 1 6.07 -9.55 1.15
CA MET A 1 5.82 -8.81 2.40
C MET A 1 4.43 -9.09 2.98
N GLN A 2 3.34 -8.90 2.21
CA GLN A 2 1.97 -9.23 2.65
C GLN A 2 1.76 -10.71 3.05
N SER A 3 2.40 -11.65 2.36
CA SER A 3 2.31 -13.09 2.63
C SER A 3 2.84 -13.50 4.00
N LEU A 4 3.87 -12.82 4.51
CA LEU A 4 4.45 -13.08 5.84
C LEU A 4 3.49 -12.67 6.96
N LEU A 5 2.90 -11.48 6.86
CA LEU A 5 1.94 -10.95 7.83
C LEU A 5 0.67 -11.82 7.90
N ASN A 6 0.16 -12.23 6.73
CA ASN A 6 -1.00 -13.11 6.65
C ASN A 6 -0.72 -14.50 7.25
N ASN A 7 0.49 -15.04 7.09
CA ASN A 7 0.86 -16.32 7.68
C ASN A 7 1.02 -16.23 9.21
N GLN A 8 1.60 -15.14 9.72
CA GLN A 8 1.77 -14.93 11.16
C GLN A 8 0.40 -14.90 11.88
N VAL A 9 -0.55 -14.15 11.33
CA VAL A 9 -1.90 -14.02 11.91
C VAL A 9 -2.71 -15.32 11.83
N LYS A 10 -2.52 -16.13 10.78
CA LYS A 10 -3.11 -17.47 10.70
C LYS A 10 -2.54 -18.41 11.77
N GLN A 11 -1.24 -18.34 12.06
CA GLN A 11 -0.60 -19.18 13.08
C GLN A 11 -1.03 -18.81 14.51
N THR A 12 -1.34 -17.53 14.77
CA THR A 12 -1.78 -17.06 16.10
C THR A 12 -3.29 -17.08 16.33
N LYS A 13 -4.09 -17.53 15.34
CA LYS A 13 -5.58 -17.55 15.37
C LYS A 13 -6.26 -16.20 15.62
N TRP A 14 -5.61 -15.09 15.29
CA TRP A 14 -6.21 -13.76 15.45
C TRP A 14 -7.11 -13.45 14.23
N PRO A 15 -8.40 -13.08 14.43
CA PRO A 15 -9.32 -12.83 13.31
C PRO A 15 -9.14 -11.41 12.72
N ILE A 16 -7.90 -11.03 12.41
CA ILE A 16 -7.58 -9.71 11.84
C ILE A 16 -7.08 -9.83 10.40
N THR A 17 -7.30 -8.78 9.60
CA THR A 17 -6.84 -8.70 8.20
C THR A 17 -6.05 -7.41 7.98
N PHE A 18 -5.19 -7.38 6.95
CA PHE A 18 -4.35 -6.21 6.65
C PHE A 18 -4.77 -5.56 5.33
N SER A 19 -4.89 -4.23 5.34
CA SER A 19 -5.06 -3.42 4.13
C SER A 19 -3.77 -2.64 3.91
N ILE A 20 -3.09 -2.85 2.78
CA ILE A 20 -1.76 -2.29 2.54
C ILE A 20 -1.77 -1.48 1.24
N GLY A 21 -1.40 -0.21 1.33
CA GLY A 21 -1.00 0.60 0.17
C GLY A 21 0.53 0.60 0.10
N ALA A 22 1.08 0.37 -1.08
CA ALA A 22 2.52 0.46 -1.33
C ALA A 22 2.78 1.30 -2.58
N ALA A 23 3.81 2.12 -2.56
CA ALA A 23 4.18 2.95 -3.69
C ALA A 23 5.70 2.96 -3.88
N THR A 24 6.13 2.87 -5.13
CA THR A 24 7.54 2.95 -5.54
C THR A 24 7.73 4.21 -6.39
N TYR A 25 8.71 5.04 -6.04
CA TYR A 25 8.97 6.34 -6.68
C TYR A 25 10.40 6.46 -7.18
N ILE A 26 10.56 7.15 -8.32
CA ILE A 26 11.79 7.90 -8.63
C ILE A 26 11.77 9.16 -7.74
N PRO A 27 12.88 9.60 -7.12
CA PRO A 27 12.89 10.58 -6.03
C PRO A 27 11.92 11.75 -6.26
N PRO A 28 10.81 11.84 -5.50
CA PRO A 28 9.85 12.90 -5.66
C PRO A 28 10.43 14.22 -5.13
N GLN A 29 9.85 15.34 -5.56
CA GLN A 29 10.27 16.66 -5.07
C GLN A 29 9.90 16.88 -3.59
N SER A 30 8.97 16.08 -3.03
CA SER A 30 8.58 16.12 -1.62
C SER A 30 8.25 14.73 -1.04
N VAL A 31 8.66 14.51 0.21
CA VAL A 31 8.30 13.32 1.00
C VAL A 31 6.82 13.34 1.39
N ASP A 32 6.24 14.52 1.61
CA ASP A 32 4.84 14.65 2.03
C ASP A 32 3.88 14.13 0.94
N GLU A 33 4.19 14.42 -0.32
CA GLU A 33 3.42 13.91 -1.46
C GLU A 33 3.48 12.38 -1.56
N LEU A 34 4.66 11.80 -1.31
CA LEU A 34 4.85 10.34 -1.28
C LEU A 34 4.01 9.68 -0.20
N VAL A 35 3.97 10.27 1.00
CA VAL A 35 3.16 9.77 2.13
C VAL A 35 1.68 9.87 1.80
N GLN A 36 1.23 11.02 1.31
CA GLN A 36 -0.18 11.24 0.95
C GLN A 36 -0.66 10.20 -0.08
N LYS A 37 0.11 9.98 -1.15
CA LYS A 37 -0.24 9.01 -2.20
C LYS A 37 -0.29 7.58 -1.67
N THR A 38 0.64 7.20 -0.80
CA THR A 38 0.64 5.87 -0.19
C THR A 38 -0.60 5.67 0.69
N ASP A 39 -1.02 6.71 1.42
CA ASP A 39 -2.24 6.68 2.24
C ASP A 39 -3.51 6.60 1.37
N GLU A 40 -3.56 7.32 0.25
CA GLU A 40 -4.64 7.23 -0.75
C GLU A 40 -4.82 5.78 -1.25
N LEU A 41 -3.72 5.08 -1.59
CA LEU A 41 -3.77 3.67 -2.02
C LEU A 41 -4.30 2.75 -0.91
N MET A 42 -3.90 2.98 0.33
CA MET A 42 -4.43 2.22 1.47
C MET A 42 -5.93 2.47 1.67
N TYR A 43 -6.40 3.70 1.51
CA TYR A 43 -7.83 4.01 1.60
C TYR A 43 -8.64 3.37 0.47
N ALA A 44 -8.11 3.31 -0.75
CA ALA A 44 -8.73 2.58 -1.85
C ALA A 44 -8.93 1.10 -1.48
N VAL A 45 -7.89 0.44 -0.95
CA VAL A 45 -7.99 -0.94 -0.45
C VAL A 45 -9.04 -1.10 0.65
N LYS A 46 -9.11 -0.16 1.59
CA LYS A 46 -10.11 -0.19 2.67
C LYS A 46 -11.55 -0.09 2.12
N ARG A 47 -11.76 0.66 1.03
CA ARG A 47 -13.08 0.85 0.38
C ARG A 47 -13.48 -0.35 -0.48
N GLU A 48 -12.53 -1.06 -1.10
CA GLU A 48 -12.79 -2.21 -1.99
C GLU A 48 -12.89 -3.58 -1.29
N GLY A 49 -13.19 -3.58 0.01
CA GLY A 49 -13.47 -4.79 0.79
C GLY A 49 -12.36 -5.27 1.72
N LYS A 50 -11.29 -4.48 1.92
CA LYS A 50 -10.17 -4.77 2.86
C LYS A 50 -9.41 -6.06 2.51
N ASN A 51 -8.37 -6.39 3.27
CA ASN A 51 -7.56 -7.61 3.07
C ASN A 51 -6.88 -7.73 1.70
N ARG A 52 -6.44 -6.61 1.12
CA ARG A 52 -5.74 -6.57 -0.17
C ARG A 52 -4.49 -5.71 -0.08
N LEU A 53 -3.67 -5.80 -1.12
CA LEU A 53 -2.53 -4.93 -1.35
C LEU A 53 -2.75 -4.23 -2.68
N LEU A 54 -2.59 -2.91 -2.69
CA LEU A 54 -2.54 -2.11 -3.90
C LEU A 54 -1.14 -1.50 -3.99
N HIS A 55 -0.42 -1.85 -5.06
CA HIS A 55 0.92 -1.35 -5.34
C HIS A 55 0.89 -0.55 -6.63
N MET A 56 1.49 0.63 -6.60
CA MET A 56 1.64 1.51 -7.76
C MET A 56 3.10 1.93 -7.91
N GLU A 57 3.55 1.99 -9.15
CA GLU A 57 4.86 2.53 -9.52
C GLU A 57 4.65 3.91 -10.14
N PHE A 58 5.36 4.90 -9.61
CA PHE A 58 5.33 6.27 -10.07
C PHE A 58 6.70 6.61 -10.68
N GLY A 59 6.76 6.53 -12.01
CA GLY A 59 7.85 7.09 -12.80
C GLY A 59 7.59 8.57 -13.08
N ARG A 60 8.62 9.30 -13.53
CA ARG A 60 8.41 10.63 -14.11
C ARG A 60 7.46 10.44 -15.30
N ASP A 61 6.25 10.98 -15.22
CA ASP A 61 5.38 11.07 -16.37
C ASP A 61 6.18 11.79 -17.47
N ALA A 62 6.29 11.14 -18.62
CA ALA A 62 6.86 11.75 -19.81
C ALA A 62 5.87 12.78 -20.35
N ASN A 63 5.71 13.90 -19.64
CA ASN A 63 5.10 15.13 -20.13
C ASN A 63 5.59 16.31 -19.27
N GLY A 64 6.62 16.97 -19.81
CA GLY A 64 6.88 18.42 -19.70
C GLY A 64 6.96 19.04 -18.33
#